data_AF-A0A8S0ZVN0-F1
#
_entry.id   AF-A0A8S0ZVN0-F1
#
_cell.length_a   1.000
_cell.length_b   1.000
_cell.length_c   1.000
_cell.angle_alpha   90.00
_cell.angle_beta   90.00
_cell.angle_gamma   90.00
#
_symmetry.space_group_name_H-M   'P 1'
#
loop_
_entity.id
_entity.type
_entity.pdbx_description
1 polymer ?
#
loop_
_entity_poly.entity_id
_entity_poly.type
_entity_poly.pdbx_seq_one_letter_code
_entity_poly.pdbx_strand_id
1 'polypeptide(L)'
;MTKKIQKQVVENLVSPNLQKEVNAEKQELRAKVSTEALLYSATSKLRSEGNIDFANVVRDISEGSPTKAARYRKSLESTNNNVPFTENEALSLYVELGLSQSKYQLLRNAHMEKKSRMFPAYKKIQKAKLQCYPATDPYISSCRKLPAKPMKSLSADTIDLLLSPSIDAEEVLESTDCSSASETETDVDADDLADNEIFFM
;
A
#
# COMPACT_ATOMS: atom_id res chain seq x y z
N MET A 1 10.69 -8.07 -17.61
CA MET A 1 10.18 -8.92 -18.72
C MET A 1 11.24 -9.81 -19.39
N THR A 2 12.51 -9.75 -18.97
CA THR A 2 13.65 -10.40 -19.64
C THR A 2 13.83 -11.90 -19.36
N LYS A 3 13.35 -12.41 -18.22
CA LYS A 3 13.53 -13.83 -17.84
C LYS A 3 12.67 -14.82 -18.64
N LYS A 4 11.48 -14.41 -19.10
CA LYS A 4 10.62 -15.25 -19.97
C LYS A 4 11.22 -15.42 -21.36
N ILE A 5 11.82 -14.36 -21.89
CA ILE A 5 12.46 -14.36 -23.22
C ILE A 5 13.70 -15.27 -23.19
N GLN A 6 14.52 -15.20 -22.14
CA GLN A 6 15.71 -16.07 -22.03
C GLN A 6 15.35 -17.56 -21.89
N LYS A 7 14.29 -17.91 -21.15
CA LYS A 7 13.85 -19.31 -21.06
C LYS A 7 13.33 -19.84 -22.41
N GLN A 8 12.55 -19.03 -23.12
CA GLN A 8 12.00 -19.40 -24.43
C GLN A 8 13.10 -19.57 -25.50
N VAL A 9 14.15 -18.74 -25.47
CA VAL A 9 15.27 -18.82 -26.41
C VAL A 9 16.13 -20.07 -26.16
N VAL A 10 16.33 -20.47 -24.90
CA VAL A 10 17.08 -21.70 -24.57
C VAL A 10 16.29 -22.96 -24.92
N GLU A 11 14.97 -22.97 -24.73
CA GLU A 11 14.08 -24.10 -25.12
C GLU A 11 13.98 -24.27 -26.65
N ASN A 12 14.12 -23.19 -27.43
CA ASN A 12 14.03 -23.24 -28.89
C ASN A 12 15.36 -23.62 -29.61
N LEU A 13 16.48 -23.72 -28.89
CA LEU A 13 17.79 -24.10 -29.46
C LEU A 13 18.04 -25.62 -29.46
N VAL A 14 17.14 -26.40 -28.85
CA VAL A 14 17.21 -27.86 -28.82
C VAL A 14 16.16 -28.41 -29.79
N SER A 15 16.62 -29.15 -30.81
CA SER A 15 15.75 -29.76 -31.82
C SER A 15 14.61 -30.56 -31.16
N PRO A 16 13.34 -30.40 -31.60
CA PRO A 16 12.18 -31.02 -30.95
C PRO A 16 12.23 -32.57 -30.93
N ASN A 17 13.02 -33.18 -31.82
CA ASN A 17 13.28 -34.63 -31.79
C ASN A 17 14.19 -35.07 -30.64
N LEU A 18 15.22 -34.29 -30.31
CA LEU A 18 16.13 -34.60 -29.20
C LEU A 18 15.40 -34.52 -27.86
N GLN A 19 14.45 -33.58 -27.74
CA GLN A 19 13.61 -33.46 -26.55
C GLN A 19 12.69 -34.67 -26.36
N LYS A 20 12.15 -35.24 -27.45
CA LYS A 20 11.31 -36.45 -27.40
C LYS A 20 12.11 -37.68 -26.97
N GLU A 21 13.32 -37.83 -27.49
CA GLU A 21 14.23 -38.94 -27.17
C GLU A 21 14.68 -38.91 -25.70
N VAL A 22 15.15 -37.76 -25.22
CA VAL A 22 15.52 -37.56 -23.80
C VAL A 22 14.34 -37.81 -22.86
N ASN A 23 13.12 -37.48 -23.28
CA ASN A 23 11.92 -37.74 -22.49
C ASN A 23 11.56 -39.23 -22.46
N ALA A 24 11.74 -39.95 -23.57
CA ALA A 24 11.53 -41.39 -23.63
C ALA A 24 12.54 -42.15 -22.75
N GLU A 25 13.82 -41.76 -22.83
CA GLU A 25 14.88 -42.31 -21.98
C GLU A 25 14.60 -42.05 -20.48
N LYS A 26 14.14 -40.84 -20.13
CA LYS A 26 13.71 -40.52 -18.75
C LYS A 26 12.54 -41.37 -18.28
N GLN A 27 11.57 -41.68 -19.14
CA GLN A 27 10.44 -42.53 -18.78
C GLN A 27 10.88 -43.97 -18.54
N GLU A 28 11.77 -44.49 -19.39
CA GLU A 28 12.36 -45.81 -19.23
C GLU A 28 13.15 -45.92 -17.92
N LEU A 29 13.97 -44.92 -17.58
CA LEU A 29 14.70 -44.87 -16.32
C LEU A 29 13.76 -44.83 -15.10
N ARG A 30 12.64 -44.10 -15.18
CA ARG A 30 11.62 -44.08 -14.11
C ARG A 30 10.90 -45.42 -13.95
N ALA A 31 10.75 -46.18 -15.03
CA ALA A 31 10.11 -47.49 -14.99
C ALA A 31 11.04 -48.58 -14.42
N LYS A 32 12.35 -48.45 -14.66
CA LYS A 32 13.35 -49.46 -14.28
C LYS A 32 13.90 -49.28 -12.86
N VAL A 33 14.02 -48.05 -12.38
CA VAL A 33 14.76 -47.73 -11.16
C VAL A 33 13.81 -47.37 -10.02
N SER A 34 14.02 -47.98 -8.85
CA SER A 34 13.30 -47.65 -7.62
C SER A 34 13.51 -46.18 -7.22
N THR A 35 12.48 -45.57 -6.64
CA THR A 35 12.51 -44.19 -6.14
C THR A 35 13.63 -43.97 -5.11
N GLU A 36 13.88 -44.96 -4.24
CA GLU A 36 14.94 -44.90 -3.22
C GLU A 36 16.33 -44.84 -3.85
N ALA A 37 16.57 -45.66 -4.88
CA ALA A 37 17.84 -45.66 -5.60
C ALA A 37 18.08 -44.34 -6.34
N LEU A 38 17.02 -43.74 -6.91
CA LEU A 38 17.08 -42.41 -7.53
C LEU A 38 17.38 -41.31 -6.50
N LEU A 39 16.76 -41.37 -5.32
CA LEU A 39 17.01 -40.42 -4.23
C LEU A 39 18.44 -40.52 -3.71
N TYR A 40 18.95 -41.74 -3.52
CA TYR A 40 20.32 -41.98 -3.09
C TYR A 40 21.34 -41.46 -4.11
N SER A 41 21.15 -41.78 -5.40
CA SER A 41 22.04 -41.31 -6.45
C SER A 41 21.98 -39.78 -6.62
N ALA A 42 20.80 -39.17 -6.50
CA ALA A 42 20.64 -37.71 -6.49
C ALA A 42 21.39 -37.06 -5.30
N THR A 43 21.18 -37.55 -4.07
CA THR A 43 21.85 -36.99 -2.88
C THR A 43 23.38 -37.17 -2.93
N SER A 44 23.86 -38.31 -3.44
CA SER A 44 25.28 -38.56 -3.64
C SER A 44 25.89 -37.61 -4.68
N LYS A 45 25.21 -37.40 -5.80
CA LYS A 45 25.62 -36.45 -6.83
C LYS A 45 25.72 -35.02 -6.28
N LEU A 46 24.70 -34.57 -5.54
CA LEU A 46 24.68 -33.23 -4.93
C LEU A 46 25.83 -33.01 -3.95
N ARG A 47 26.20 -34.04 -3.16
CA ARG A 47 27.38 -33.97 -2.28
C ARG A 47 28.68 -33.87 -3.08
N SER A 48 28.81 -34.64 -4.16
CA SER A 48 29.99 -34.59 -5.03
C SER A 48 30.17 -33.23 -5.72
N GLU A 49 29.07 -32.53 -5.98
CA GLU A 49 29.06 -31.16 -6.52
C GLU A 49 29.28 -30.08 -5.46
N GLY A 50 29.44 -30.46 -4.19
CA GLY A 50 29.63 -29.53 -3.06
C GLY A 50 28.34 -28.90 -2.52
N ASN A 51 27.17 -29.28 -3.03
CA ASN A 51 25.88 -28.76 -2.58
C ASN A 51 25.33 -29.56 -1.39
N ILE A 52 26.05 -29.47 -0.27
CA ILE A 52 25.83 -30.28 0.94
C ILE A 52 24.47 -29.97 1.58
N ASP A 53 24.11 -28.69 1.68
CA ASP A 53 22.85 -28.25 2.30
C ASP A 53 21.64 -28.78 1.54
N PHE A 54 21.66 -28.73 0.21
CA PHE A 54 20.59 -29.25 -0.60
C PHE A 54 20.47 -30.77 -0.49
N ALA A 55 21.61 -31.50 -0.46
CA ALA A 55 21.61 -32.94 -0.23
C ALA A 55 21.01 -33.32 1.14
N ASN A 56 21.27 -32.52 2.17
CA ASN A 56 20.70 -32.74 3.50
C ASN A 56 19.18 -32.49 3.51
N VAL A 57 18.69 -31.42 2.86
CA VAL A 57 17.25 -31.14 2.75
C VAL A 57 16.52 -32.26 1.99
N VAL A 58 17.07 -32.72 0.86
CA VAL A 58 16.47 -33.82 0.09
C VAL A 58 16.37 -35.08 0.94
N ARG A 59 17.44 -35.43 1.67
CA ARG A 59 17.47 -36.59 2.58
C ARG A 59 16.45 -36.45 3.72
N ASP A 60 16.38 -35.28 4.35
CA ASP A 60 15.48 -35.04 5.47
C ASP A 60 14.01 -35.12 5.09
N ILE A 61 13.69 -34.74 3.84
CA ILE A 61 12.35 -34.86 3.25
C ILE A 61 12.06 -36.31 2.86
N SER A 62 13.03 -37.04 2.31
CA SER A 62 12.83 -38.41 1.82
C SER A 62 12.76 -39.47 2.93
N GLU A 63 13.63 -39.37 3.93
CA GLU A 63 13.73 -40.35 5.03
C GLU A 63 12.79 -40.00 6.20
N GLY A 64 12.24 -38.77 6.21
CA GLY A 64 11.38 -38.29 7.28
C GLY A 64 9.90 -38.63 7.11
N SER A 65 9.08 -38.12 8.04
CA SER A 65 7.62 -38.21 7.94
C SER A 65 7.11 -37.51 6.65
N PRO A 66 6.07 -38.05 5.98
CA PRO A 66 5.46 -37.41 4.80
C PRO A 66 4.93 -35.99 5.08
N THR A 67 4.73 -35.64 6.35
CA THR A 67 4.33 -34.29 6.78
C THR A 67 5.47 -33.27 6.71
N LYS A 68 6.75 -33.69 6.72
CA LYS A 68 7.89 -32.77 6.66
C LYS A 68 7.89 -31.95 5.38
N ALA A 69 7.66 -32.59 4.22
CA ALA A 69 7.56 -31.89 2.94
C ALA A 69 6.50 -30.78 2.96
N ALA A 70 5.35 -31.04 3.58
CA ALA A 70 4.29 -30.05 3.75
C ALA A 70 4.72 -28.91 4.69
N ARG A 71 5.46 -29.19 5.76
CA ARG A 71 6.01 -28.18 6.67
C ARG A 71 7.02 -27.26 5.99
N TYR A 72 7.97 -27.81 5.23
CA TYR A 72 8.95 -27.01 4.47
C TYR A 72 8.24 -26.05 3.49
N ARG A 73 7.22 -26.55 2.78
CA ARG A 73 6.39 -25.74 1.88
C ARG A 73 5.68 -24.61 2.61
N LYS A 74 5.00 -24.93 3.72
CA LYS A 74 4.30 -23.94 4.54
C LYS A 74 5.26 -22.90 5.13
N SER A 75 6.46 -23.33 5.53
CA SER A 75 7.50 -22.43 6.04
C SER A 75 7.96 -21.45 4.96
N LEU A 76 8.22 -21.94 3.75
CA LEU A 76 8.63 -21.11 2.60
C LEU A 76 7.54 -20.11 2.19
N GLU A 77 6.28 -20.54 2.23
CA GLU A 77 5.15 -19.64 2.00
C GLU A 77 5.05 -18.61 3.14
N SER A 78 5.25 -19.03 4.39
CA SER A 78 5.13 -18.15 5.56
C SER A 78 6.20 -17.07 5.65
N THR A 79 7.41 -17.30 5.12
CA THR A 79 8.44 -16.26 5.04
C THR A 79 8.07 -15.09 4.11
N ASN A 80 7.05 -15.27 3.27
CA ASN A 80 6.51 -14.20 2.42
C ASN A 80 5.28 -13.50 3.02
N ASN A 81 4.87 -13.88 4.24
CA ASN A 81 3.74 -13.24 4.91
C ASN A 81 4.19 -11.91 5.48
N ASN A 82 4.31 -10.92 4.61
CA ASN A 82 4.28 -9.54 5.02
C ASN A 82 2.85 -9.21 5.47
N VAL A 83 2.51 -9.63 6.69
CA VAL A 83 1.21 -9.35 7.28
C VAL A 83 1.16 -7.84 7.53
N PRO A 84 0.26 -7.11 6.85
CA PRO A 84 0.12 -5.69 7.07
C PRO A 84 -0.40 -5.44 8.49
N PHE A 85 0.05 -4.34 9.11
CA PHE A 85 -0.54 -3.87 10.35
C PHE A 85 -2.04 -3.63 10.18
N THR A 86 -2.79 -3.99 11.21
CA THR A 86 -4.19 -3.60 11.33
C THR A 86 -4.31 -2.09 11.52
N GLU A 87 -5.52 -1.56 11.31
CA GLU A 87 -5.78 -0.12 11.38
C GLU A 87 -5.50 0.43 12.80
N ASN A 88 -5.82 -0.36 13.82
CA ASN A 88 -5.63 -0.01 15.23
C ASN A 88 -4.16 -0.15 15.67
N GLU A 89 -3.46 -1.20 15.24
CA GLU A 89 -2.01 -1.33 15.52
C GLU A 89 -1.22 -0.17 14.88
N ALA A 90 -1.54 0.17 13.64
CA ALA A 90 -0.91 1.29 12.95
C ALA A 90 -1.25 2.63 13.62
N LEU A 91 -2.46 2.80 14.15
CA LEU A 91 -2.83 3.97 14.94
C LEU A 91 -2.06 4.04 16.26
N SER A 92 -1.91 2.91 16.99
CA SER A 92 -1.11 2.84 18.23
C SER A 92 0.31 3.30 17.97
N LEU A 93 0.95 2.71 16.95
CA LEU A 93 2.33 3.05 16.57
C LEU A 93 2.46 4.50 16.09
N TYR A 94 1.46 5.03 15.38
CA TYR A 94 1.43 6.43 14.97
C TYR A 94 1.43 7.40 16.16
N VAL A 95 0.64 7.08 17.20
CA VAL A 95 0.52 7.89 18.42
C VAL A 95 1.75 7.74 19.32
N GLU A 96 2.18 6.50 19.59
CA GLU A 96 3.35 6.20 20.45
C GLU A 96 4.63 6.85 19.93
N LEU A 97 4.82 6.87 18.61
CA LEU A 97 6.01 7.47 17.99
C LEU A 97 5.86 8.97 17.70
N GLY A 98 4.70 9.58 18.02
CA GLY A 98 4.45 11.00 17.77
C GLY A 98 4.63 11.39 16.29
N LEU A 99 4.20 10.53 15.37
CA LEU A 99 4.41 10.76 13.93
C LEU A 99 3.49 11.85 13.41
N SER A 100 4.03 12.76 12.59
CA SER A 100 3.19 13.59 11.72
C SER A 100 2.64 12.76 10.55
N GLN A 101 1.59 13.25 9.89
CA GLN A 101 1.06 12.61 8.68
C GLN A 101 2.13 12.46 7.59
N SER A 102 2.95 13.50 7.37
CA SER A 102 4.03 13.48 6.38
C SER A 102 5.10 12.43 6.71
N LYS A 103 5.53 12.33 7.98
CA LYS A 103 6.48 11.31 8.43
C LYS A 103 5.92 9.89 8.28
N TYR A 104 4.65 9.69 8.60
CA TYR A 104 4.00 8.39 8.40
C TYR A 104 3.92 8.00 6.91
N GLN A 105 3.58 8.94 6.04
CA GLN A 105 3.54 8.70 4.60
C GLN A 105 4.94 8.40 4.04
N LEU A 106 5.97 9.12 4.48
CA LEU A 106 7.37 8.85 4.13
C LEU A 106 7.78 7.43 4.56
N LEU A 107 7.49 7.05 5.80
CA LEU A 107 7.76 5.71 6.32
C LEU A 107 7.07 4.64 5.47
N ARG A 108 5.79 4.85 5.15
CA ARG A 108 5.02 3.94 4.31
C ARG A 108 5.63 3.82 2.91
N ASN A 109 6.02 4.92 2.29
CA ASN A 109 6.59 4.94 0.94
C ASN A 109 7.95 4.21 0.91
N ALA A 110 8.82 4.44 1.90
CA ALA A 110 10.10 3.74 2.03
C ALA A 110 9.92 2.21 2.13
N HIS A 111 8.86 1.75 2.80
CA HIS A 111 8.53 0.32 2.85
C HIS A 111 7.95 -0.19 1.52
N MET A 112 7.12 0.61 0.84
CA MET A 112 6.58 0.25 -0.48
C MET A 112 7.66 0.09 -1.54
N GLU A 113 8.71 0.92 -1.52
CA GLU A 113 9.88 0.79 -2.40
C GLU A 113 10.58 -0.57 -2.24
N LYS A 114 10.67 -1.06 -1.00
CA LYS A 114 11.21 -2.39 -0.67
C LYS A 114 10.22 -3.53 -0.96
N LYS A 115 9.14 -3.26 -1.73
CA LYS A 115 8.03 -4.18 -2.02
C LYS A 115 7.33 -4.72 -0.77
N SER A 116 7.43 -3.97 0.33
CA SER A 116 6.81 -4.32 1.59
C SER A 116 5.55 -3.48 1.82
N ARG A 117 4.37 -4.12 1.83
CA ARG A 117 3.08 -3.46 2.07
C ARG A 117 2.65 -3.57 3.54
N MET A 118 3.59 -3.30 4.46
CA MET A 118 3.38 -3.52 5.89
C MET A 118 2.46 -2.46 6.53
N PHE A 119 2.52 -1.21 6.07
CA PHE A 119 1.78 -0.11 6.67
C PHE A 119 0.47 0.23 5.91
N PRO A 120 -0.68 0.33 6.60
CA PRO A 120 -1.94 0.72 5.96
C PRO A 120 -1.90 2.17 5.46
N ALA A 121 -2.79 2.51 4.52
CA ALA A 121 -2.94 3.88 4.05
C ALA A 121 -3.44 4.80 5.19
N TYR A 122 -3.02 6.07 5.17
CA TYR A 122 -3.37 7.02 6.24
C TYR A 122 -4.90 7.19 6.43
N LYS A 123 -5.69 7.07 5.35
CA LYS A 123 -7.17 7.08 5.43
C LYS A 123 -7.73 6.04 6.39
N LYS A 124 -7.09 4.87 6.52
CA LYS A 124 -7.50 3.82 7.46
C LYS A 124 -7.19 4.20 8.90
N ILE A 125 -6.03 4.80 9.15
CA ILE A 125 -5.68 5.35 10.46
C ILE A 125 -6.66 6.47 10.84
N GLN A 126 -7.04 7.33 9.90
CA GLN A 126 -8.03 8.37 10.14
C GLN A 126 -9.39 7.78 10.55
N LYS A 127 -9.83 6.70 9.90
CA LYS A 127 -11.04 5.98 10.31
C LYS A 127 -10.92 5.44 11.74
N ALA A 128 -9.79 4.82 12.08
CA ALA A 128 -9.53 4.37 13.45
C ALA A 128 -9.51 5.53 14.46
N LYS A 129 -8.90 6.68 14.13
CA LYS A 129 -8.94 7.91 14.95
C LYS A 129 -10.38 8.33 15.24
N LEU A 130 -11.22 8.38 14.20
CA LEU A 130 -12.62 8.76 14.32
C LEU A 130 -13.42 7.79 15.21
N GLN A 131 -13.09 6.49 15.18
CA GLN A 131 -13.71 5.50 16.06
C GLN A 131 -13.30 5.66 17.53
N CYS A 132 -12.09 6.19 17.80
CA CYS A 132 -11.61 6.45 19.15
C CYS A 132 -12.10 7.79 19.72
N TYR A 133 -12.53 8.73 18.87
CA TYR A 133 -13.08 9.99 19.35
C TYR A 133 -14.49 9.78 19.89
N PRO A 134 -14.83 10.37 21.05
CA PRO A 134 -16.20 10.36 21.54
C PRO A 134 -17.08 11.09 20.52
N ALA A 135 -18.04 10.36 19.95
CA ALA A 135 -19.01 10.93 19.02
C ALA A 135 -19.86 11.94 19.78
N THR A 136 -19.68 13.24 19.46
CA THR A 136 -20.50 14.34 19.99
C THR A 136 -20.77 14.23 21.49
N ASP A 137 -19.72 14.25 22.30
CA ASP A 137 -19.93 14.58 23.70
C ASP A 137 -20.21 16.11 23.76
N PRO A 138 -21.44 16.53 24.09
CA PRO A 138 -21.78 17.95 24.21
C PRO A 138 -20.91 18.63 25.28
N TYR A 139 -20.45 17.88 26.28
CA TYR A 139 -19.56 18.38 27.32
C TYR A 139 -18.16 18.69 26.74
N ILE A 140 -17.55 17.76 26.01
CA ILE A 140 -16.24 17.99 25.36
C ILE A 140 -16.32 19.13 24.33
N SER A 141 -17.44 19.24 23.61
CA SER A 141 -17.67 20.32 22.65
C SER A 141 -17.74 21.68 23.33
N SER A 142 -18.40 21.77 24.50
CA SER A 142 -18.49 23.00 25.30
C SER A 142 -17.17 23.41 25.95
N CYS A 143 -16.30 22.45 26.26
CA CYS A 143 -15.04 22.70 26.98
C CYS A 143 -13.84 22.96 26.05
N ARG A 144 -13.96 22.74 24.73
CA ARG A 144 -12.88 23.02 23.78
C ARG A 144 -12.68 24.52 23.62
N LYS A 145 -11.59 25.06 24.16
CA LYS A 145 -11.03 26.35 23.74
C LYS A 145 -10.39 26.16 22.36
N LEU A 146 -11.15 26.40 21.29
CA LEU A 146 -10.57 26.44 19.95
C LEU A 146 -9.57 27.61 19.89
N PRO A 147 -8.37 27.42 19.33
CA PRO A 147 -7.46 28.53 19.10
C PRO A 147 -8.19 29.55 18.21
N ALA A 148 -8.28 30.79 18.68
CA ALA A 148 -8.86 31.86 17.89
C ALA A 148 -8.00 32.00 16.63
N LYS A 149 -8.56 31.63 15.46
CA LYS A 149 -7.88 31.87 14.19
C LYS A 149 -7.69 33.38 14.09
N PRO A 150 -6.45 33.89 13.87
CA PRO A 150 -6.26 35.31 13.64
C PRO A 150 -6.98 35.65 12.34
N MET A 151 -8.12 36.32 12.45
CA MET A 151 -8.83 36.82 11.28
C MET A 151 -7.91 37.86 10.65
N LYS A 152 -7.49 37.60 9.40
CA LYS A 152 -6.86 38.63 8.58
C LYS A 152 -7.89 39.77 8.48
N SER A 153 -7.52 40.98 8.89
CA SER A 153 -8.36 42.15 8.69
C SER A 153 -8.69 42.25 7.21
N LEU A 154 -9.95 42.51 6.88
CA LEU A 154 -10.39 42.76 5.51
C LEU A 154 -9.56 43.92 4.93
N SER A 155 -9.25 43.88 3.62
CA SER A 155 -8.60 45.00 2.97
C SER A 155 -9.54 46.21 2.94
N ALA A 156 -8.98 47.42 2.96
CA ALA A 156 -9.76 48.66 2.93
C ALA A 156 -10.74 48.68 1.74
N ASP A 157 -10.31 48.21 0.57
CA ASP A 157 -11.13 48.13 -0.63
C ASP A 157 -12.34 47.19 -0.46
N THR A 158 -12.17 46.09 0.28
CA THR A 158 -13.29 45.17 0.56
C THR A 158 -14.25 45.79 1.56
N ILE A 159 -13.74 46.56 2.53
CA ILE A 159 -14.56 47.28 3.51
C ILE A 159 -15.37 48.37 2.80
N ASP A 160 -14.77 49.09 1.85
CA ASP A 160 -15.42 50.14 1.06
C ASP A 160 -16.52 49.57 0.14
N LEU A 161 -16.30 48.38 -0.44
CA LEU A 161 -17.32 47.69 -1.23
C LEU A 161 -18.50 47.18 -0.38
N LEU A 162 -18.24 46.84 0.89
CA LEU A 162 -19.25 46.36 1.83
C LEU A 162 -20.01 47.49 2.51
N LEU A 163 -19.44 48.69 2.56
CA LEU A 163 -20.13 49.89 3.00
C LEU A 163 -21.08 50.31 1.88
N SER A 164 -22.37 50.05 2.07
CA SER A 164 -23.40 50.54 1.17
C SER A 164 -23.24 52.05 0.99
N PRO A 165 -23.29 52.58 -0.24
CA PRO A 165 -23.17 54.01 -0.46
C PRO A 165 -24.23 54.72 0.39
N SER A 166 -23.80 55.67 1.22
CA SER A 166 -24.71 56.53 1.96
C SER A 166 -25.45 57.37 0.93
N ILE A 167 -26.68 56.97 0.63
CA ILE A 167 -27.58 57.75 -0.20
C ILE A 167 -27.98 58.95 0.65
N ASP A 168 -27.30 60.07 0.46
CA ASP A 168 -27.86 61.37 0.83
C ASP A 168 -29.11 61.54 -0.04
N ALA A 169 -30.26 61.57 0.64
CA ALA A 169 -31.57 61.54 0.01
C ALA A 169 -31.88 62.88 -0.67
N GLU A 170 -31.33 63.13 -1.86
CA GLU A 170 -31.91 64.04 -2.83
C GLU A 170 -31.87 63.42 -4.24
N GLU A 171 -33.08 63.26 -4.79
CA GLU A 171 -33.46 63.17 -6.21
C GLU A 171 -32.51 62.46 -7.20
N VAL A 172 -32.97 61.37 -7.82
CA VAL A 172 -33.73 61.39 -9.08
C VAL A 172 -34.04 59.94 -9.46
N LEU A 173 -35.31 59.71 -9.78
CA LEU A 173 -35.83 58.51 -10.43
C LEU A 173 -35.23 58.38 -11.84
N GLU A 174 -34.53 57.29 -12.12
CA GLU A 174 -34.43 56.81 -13.50
C GLU A 174 -34.42 55.28 -13.54
N SER A 175 -35.45 54.77 -14.21
CA SER A 175 -35.74 53.38 -14.53
C SER A 175 -34.74 52.76 -15.52
N THR A 176 -34.79 51.42 -15.61
CA THR A 176 -34.29 50.49 -16.66
C THR A 176 -33.19 49.55 -16.14
N ASP A 177 -33.11 48.27 -16.48
CA ASP A 177 -34.03 47.32 -17.10
C ASP A 177 -33.63 45.92 -16.59
N CYS A 178 -34.62 45.08 -16.33
CA CYS A 178 -34.44 43.70 -15.91
C CYS A 178 -34.02 42.84 -17.10
N SER A 179 -32.81 42.30 -17.10
CA SER A 179 -32.40 41.22 -18.00
C SER A 179 -31.93 40.02 -17.20
N SER A 180 -32.84 39.06 -17.08
CA SER A 180 -32.61 37.70 -16.63
C SER A 180 -31.71 36.97 -17.63
N ALA A 181 -30.56 36.48 -17.19
CA ALA A 181 -29.77 35.51 -17.93
C ALA A 181 -29.32 34.40 -16.98
N SER A 182 -29.72 33.19 -17.36
CA SER A 182 -29.66 31.94 -16.64
C SER A 182 -28.24 31.36 -16.51
N GLU A 183 -28.15 30.49 -15.52
CA GLU A 183 -27.01 29.77 -14.97
C GLU A 183 -26.18 29.02 -16.01
N THR A 184 -24.85 29.10 -15.88
CA THR A 184 -23.93 28.11 -16.42
C THR A 184 -23.16 27.49 -15.27
N GLU A 185 -23.48 26.24 -14.95
CA GLU A 185 -22.70 25.40 -14.06
C GLU A 185 -21.34 25.11 -14.72
N THR A 186 -20.27 25.48 -14.03
CA THR A 186 -18.93 24.99 -14.33
C THR A 186 -18.35 24.40 -13.04
N ASP A 187 -18.33 23.08 -12.98
CA ASP A 187 -17.57 22.32 -11.99
C ASP A 187 -16.07 22.55 -12.26
N VAL A 188 -15.44 23.36 -11.40
CA VAL A 188 -13.99 23.49 -11.32
C VAL A 188 -13.56 22.89 -9.99
N ASP A 189 -13.02 21.67 -10.04
CA ASP A 189 -12.32 21.03 -8.93
C ASP A 189 -11.07 21.84 -8.57
N ALA A 190 -11.24 22.76 -7.61
CA ALA A 190 -10.14 23.45 -6.96
C ALA A 190 -9.65 22.60 -5.77
N ASP A 191 -8.72 21.68 -6.05
CA ASP A 191 -7.81 21.12 -5.06
C ASP A 191 -6.86 22.24 -4.58
N ASP A 192 -7.31 23.08 -3.65
CA ASP A 192 -6.39 23.90 -2.86
C ASP A 192 -7.01 24.33 -1.52
N LEU A 193 -6.76 23.54 -0.46
CA LEU A 193 -6.74 24.07 0.89
C LEU A 193 -5.61 23.43 1.69
N ALA A 194 -4.53 24.21 1.72
CA ALA A 194 -3.49 24.24 2.73
C ALA A 194 -4.01 24.16 4.18
N ASP A 195 -3.15 23.56 4.99
CA ASP A 195 -2.86 23.89 6.38
C ASP A 195 -4.04 24.10 7.35
N ASN A 196 -4.36 23.03 8.08
CA ASN A 196 -4.68 23.19 9.50
C ASN A 196 -3.78 22.23 10.29
N GLU A 197 -2.59 22.72 10.62
CA GLU A 197 -1.81 22.20 11.73
C GLU A 197 -2.65 22.29 13.01
N ILE A 198 -3.10 21.14 13.51
CA ILE A 198 -3.54 21.02 14.89
C ILE A 198 -2.29 20.61 15.68
N PHE A 199 -1.58 21.62 16.18
CA PHE A 199 -0.47 21.48 17.11
C PHE A 199 -1.04 20.96 18.44
N PHE A 200 -0.62 19.77 18.86
CA PHE A 200 -0.73 19.35 20.27
C PHE A 200 0.69 19.11 20.76
N MET A 201 1.11 20.01 21.66
CA MET A 201 2.27 19.88 22.53
C MET A 201 1.81 19.22 23.84
#